data_AF-A0A924SPJ3-F1
#
_entry.id   AF-A0A924SPJ3-F1
#
_cell.length_a   1.000
_cell.length_b   1.000
_cell.length_c   1.000
_cell.angle_alpha   90.00
_cell.angle_beta   90.00
_cell.angle_gamma   90.00
#
_symmetry.space_group_name_H-M   'P 1'
#
loop_
_entity.id
_entity.type
_entity.pdbx_description
1 polymer ?
#
loop_
_entity_poly.entity_id
_entity_poly.type
_entity_poly.pdbx_seq_one_letter_code
_entity_poly.pdbx_strand_id
1 'polypeptide(L)'
;ALEWLKVESLHAGLEGAQAPGVALLQAMPGQVVALIAHDALKTRMVEFAGTYFDLLSRFAERVATGTTGGLLNEMAWNRGWPRDTPWVTSYRSGPLGGDAQIAERVLDGTCHKVIFFEDPHVARQHEADIQLMERAVCSASERTTCMNSPAMAWRWAEALGRVQC
;
A
#
# COMPACT_ATOMS: atom_id res chain seq x y z
N ALA A 1 -2.51 -14.83 -2.84
CA ALA A 1 -3.33 -15.44 -3.92
C ALA A 1 -4.84 -15.28 -3.71
N LEU A 2 -5.39 -15.63 -2.54
CA LEU A 2 -6.84 -15.58 -2.26
C LEU A 2 -7.45 -14.17 -2.36
N GLU A 3 -6.72 -13.13 -1.90
CA GLU A 3 -7.18 -11.74 -2.01
C GLU A 3 -7.35 -11.30 -3.46
N TRP A 4 -6.37 -11.58 -4.31
CA TRP A 4 -6.42 -11.24 -5.74
C TRP A 4 -7.57 -11.96 -6.46
N LEU A 5 -7.82 -13.23 -6.17
CA LEU A 5 -8.98 -13.95 -6.71
C LEU A 5 -10.30 -13.26 -6.33
N LYS A 6 -10.39 -12.73 -5.11
CA LYS A 6 -11.58 -11.98 -4.69
C LYS A 6 -11.69 -10.62 -5.39
N VAL A 7 -10.59 -9.89 -5.53
CA VAL A 7 -10.54 -8.63 -6.30
C VAL A 7 -11.04 -8.86 -7.74
N GLU A 8 -10.55 -9.90 -8.41
CA GLU A 8 -10.98 -10.24 -9.78
C GLU A 8 -12.46 -10.68 -9.83
N SER A 9 -12.91 -11.50 -8.88
CA SER A 9 -14.33 -11.88 -8.75
C SER A 9 -15.26 -10.68 -8.62
N LEU A 10 -14.85 -9.64 -7.88
CA LEU A 10 -15.62 -8.41 -7.70
C LEU A 10 -15.68 -7.57 -8.98
N HIS A 11 -14.58 -7.52 -9.74
CA HIS A 11 -14.59 -6.84 -11.04
C HIS A 11 -15.46 -7.58 -12.07
N ALA A 12 -15.49 -8.91 -12.00
CA ALA A 12 -16.31 -9.75 -12.87
C ALA A 12 -17.81 -9.76 -12.50
N GLY A 13 -18.23 -9.06 -11.43
CA GLY A 13 -19.63 -9.03 -10.99
C GLY A 13 -20.12 -10.36 -10.40
N LEU A 14 -19.19 -11.25 -10.00
CA LEU A 14 -19.52 -12.53 -9.40
C LEU A 14 -19.69 -12.36 -7.89
N GLU A 15 -20.91 -11.98 -7.48
CA GLU A 15 -21.29 -11.82 -6.07
C GLU A 15 -21.80 -13.14 -5.48
N GLY A 16 -20.87 -13.95 -4.97
CA GLY A 16 -21.16 -15.15 -4.19
C GLY A 16 -20.75 -14.99 -2.72
N ALA A 17 -21.70 -15.30 -1.83
CA ALA A 17 -21.63 -15.22 -0.37
C ALA A 17 -20.29 -15.67 0.26
N GLN A 18 -19.81 -14.92 1.27
CA GLN A 18 -18.74 -15.29 2.21
C GLN A 18 -17.62 -16.16 1.60
N ALA A 19 -16.98 -15.65 0.55
CA ALA A 19 -15.83 -16.32 -0.04
C ALA A 19 -14.60 -16.24 0.90
N PRO A 20 -13.79 -17.32 1.03
CA PRO A 20 -12.51 -17.29 1.73
C PRO A 20 -11.58 -16.29 1.04
N GLY A 21 -11.52 -15.07 1.57
CA GLY A 21 -10.86 -13.91 0.97
C GLY A 21 -11.50 -12.58 1.39
N VAL A 22 -12.81 -12.58 1.68
CA VAL A 22 -13.53 -11.40 2.20
C VAL A 22 -13.00 -10.97 3.58
N ALA A 23 -12.69 -11.93 4.46
CA ALA A 23 -12.11 -11.63 5.77
C ALA A 23 -10.74 -10.93 5.66
N LEU A 24 -9.94 -11.26 4.64
CA LEU A 24 -8.64 -10.62 4.40
C LEU A 24 -8.78 -9.16 3.93
N LEU A 25 -9.89 -8.85 3.24
CA LEU A 25 -10.28 -7.51 2.79
C LEU A 25 -10.96 -6.70 3.92
N GLN A 26 -11.66 -7.36 4.86
CA GLN A 26 -12.42 -6.70 5.92
C GLN A 26 -11.61 -6.44 7.21
N ALA A 27 -10.45 -7.05 7.38
CA ALA A 27 -9.60 -6.87 8.57
C ALA A 27 -8.74 -5.57 8.55
N MET A 28 -9.10 -4.57 7.75
CA MET A 28 -8.34 -3.30 7.63
C MET A 28 -8.11 -2.55 8.96
N PRO A 29 -9.07 -2.46 9.91
CA PRO A 29 -8.87 -1.72 11.16
C PRO A 29 -7.76 -2.22 12.09
N GLY A 30 -7.21 -3.42 11.87
CA GLY A 30 -6.06 -3.96 12.60
C GLY A 30 -4.80 -4.11 11.75
N GLN A 31 -4.85 -3.71 10.48
CA GLN A 31 -3.76 -3.91 9.52
C GLN A 31 -2.95 -2.65 9.31
N VAL A 32 -1.74 -2.87 8.81
CA VAL A 32 -0.78 -1.83 8.45
C VAL A 32 -0.54 -1.86 6.95
N VAL A 33 -0.57 -0.69 6.33
CA VAL A 33 -0.28 -0.49 4.90
C VAL A 33 0.97 0.36 4.71
N ALA A 34 1.89 -0.13 3.88
CA ALA A 34 3.04 0.61 3.41
C ALA A 34 2.76 1.29 2.06
N LEU A 35 3.15 2.55 1.93
CA LEU A 35 3.02 3.39 0.75
C LEU A 35 4.42 3.83 0.30
N ILE A 36 4.90 3.28 -0.81
CA ILE A 36 6.25 3.49 -1.34
C ILE A 36 6.13 3.90 -2.81
N ALA A 37 6.95 4.85 -3.27
CA ALA A 37 6.93 5.29 -4.66
C ALA A 37 8.31 5.77 -5.10
N HIS A 38 8.72 5.36 -6.30
CA HIS A 38 9.84 5.99 -7.00
C HIS A 38 9.53 7.44 -7.36
N ASP A 39 10.57 8.26 -7.55
CA ASP A 39 10.46 9.71 -7.77
C ASP A 39 9.46 10.09 -8.86
N ALA A 40 9.52 9.42 -10.01
CA ALA A 40 8.63 9.67 -11.14
C ALA A 40 7.15 9.35 -10.85
N LEU A 41 6.87 8.52 -9.84
CA LEU A 41 5.53 8.04 -9.50
C LEU A 41 4.98 8.61 -8.18
N LYS A 42 5.74 9.45 -7.47
CA LYS A 42 5.26 10.09 -6.23
C LYS A 42 4.00 10.92 -6.44
N THR A 43 3.90 11.65 -7.54
CA THR A 43 2.67 12.39 -7.87
C THR A 43 1.47 11.46 -8.04
N ARG A 44 1.67 10.31 -8.69
CA ARG A 44 0.62 9.27 -8.83
C ARG A 44 0.26 8.65 -7.49
N MET A 45 1.22 8.44 -6.60
CA MET A 45 0.97 7.96 -5.23
C MET A 45 0.11 8.94 -4.43
N VAL A 46 0.39 10.23 -4.52
CA VAL A 46 -0.41 11.28 -3.87
C VAL A 46 -1.83 11.34 -4.47
N GLU A 47 -1.97 11.26 -5.79
CA GLU A 47 -3.27 11.20 -6.48
C GLU A 47 -4.10 9.99 -6.03
N PHE A 48 -3.48 8.81 -6.01
CA PHE A 48 -4.10 7.58 -5.51
C PHE A 48 -4.56 7.73 -4.05
N ALA A 49 -3.66 8.19 -3.18
CA ALA A 49 -3.93 8.33 -1.76
C ALA A 49 -5.02 9.39 -1.47
N GLY A 50 -5.07 10.46 -2.26
CA GLY A 50 -6.12 11.46 -2.16
C GLY A 50 -7.48 10.93 -2.65
N THR A 51 -7.50 10.12 -3.70
CA THR A 51 -8.73 9.50 -4.23
C THR A 51 -9.31 8.51 -3.23
N TYR A 52 -8.46 7.68 -2.63
CA TYR A 52 -8.86 6.62 -1.69
C TYR A 52 -8.54 6.98 -0.22
N PHE A 53 -8.59 8.26 0.12
CA PHE A 53 -8.19 8.77 1.44
C PHE A 53 -8.94 8.08 2.58
N ASP A 54 -10.27 7.97 2.46
CA ASP A 54 -11.11 7.37 3.50
C ASP A 54 -10.86 5.86 3.63
N LEU A 55 -10.63 5.18 2.51
CA LEU A 55 -10.26 3.76 2.49
C LEU A 55 -8.92 3.53 3.21
N LEU A 56 -7.89 4.30 2.86
CA LEU A 56 -6.56 4.20 3.47
C LEU A 56 -6.57 4.62 4.95
N SER A 57 -7.44 5.54 5.33
CA SER A 57 -7.60 6.00 6.72
C SER A 57 -8.16 4.92 7.66
N ARG A 58 -8.74 3.84 7.11
CA ARG A 58 -9.25 2.72 7.91
C ARG A 58 -8.19 1.73 8.35
N PHE A 59 -7.00 1.78 7.77
CA PHE A 59 -5.88 1.00 8.30
C PHE A 59 -5.51 1.50 9.70
N ALA A 60 -5.14 0.58 10.59
CA ALA A 60 -4.65 0.92 11.92
C ALA A 60 -3.45 1.87 11.83
N GLU A 61 -2.56 1.58 10.89
CA GLU A 61 -1.36 2.36 10.64
C GLU A 61 -1.10 2.46 9.13
N ARG A 62 -0.66 3.64 8.69
CA ARG A 62 -0.09 3.87 7.37
C ARG A 62 1.38 4.20 7.57
N VAL A 63 2.25 3.55 6.81
CA VAL A 63 3.68 3.82 6.83
C VAL A 63 4.19 4.17 5.43
N ALA A 64 5.23 4.99 5.33
CA ALA A 64 5.82 5.36 4.03
C ALA A 64 7.31 5.65 4.15
N THR A 65 8.03 5.60 3.04
CA THR A 65 9.42 6.11 2.98
C THR A 65 9.43 7.64 3.01
N GLY A 66 10.52 8.22 3.51
CA GLY A 66 10.59 9.62 3.95
C GLY A 66 9.96 10.65 3.01
N THR A 67 10.42 10.71 1.75
CA THR A 67 9.89 11.70 0.78
C THR A 67 8.43 11.43 0.43
N THR A 68 8.05 10.16 0.24
CA THR A 68 6.66 9.77 -0.06
C THR A 68 5.75 10.13 1.11
N GLY A 69 6.15 9.82 2.34
CA GLY A 69 5.40 10.14 3.56
C GLY A 69 5.25 11.63 3.79
N GLY A 70 6.27 12.44 3.47
CA GLY A 70 6.18 13.90 3.52
C GLY A 70 5.07 14.44 2.60
N LEU A 71 5.06 14.02 1.33
CA LEU A 71 4.05 14.43 0.35
C LEU A 71 2.64 13.97 0.73
N LEU A 72 2.51 12.76 1.29
CA LEU A 72 1.23 12.21 1.74
C LEU A 72 0.68 12.96 2.96
N ASN A 73 1.53 13.32 3.92
CA ASN A 73 1.13 14.12 5.06
C ASN A 73 0.71 15.54 4.64
N GLU A 74 1.44 16.16 3.71
CA GLU A 74 1.05 17.44 3.13
C GLU A 74 -0.32 17.38 2.46
N MET A 75 -0.56 16.36 1.63
CA MET A 75 -1.86 16.10 1.02
C MET A 75 -2.95 15.93 2.08
N ALA A 76 -2.70 15.15 3.13
CA ALA A 76 -3.68 14.92 4.20
C ALA A 76 -4.05 16.21 4.93
N TRP A 77 -3.06 17.04 5.28
CA TRP A 77 -3.29 18.33 5.93
C TRP A 77 -4.10 19.28 5.04
N ASN A 78 -3.84 19.30 3.73
CA ASN A 78 -4.61 20.09 2.77
C ASN A 78 -6.07 19.62 2.65
N ARG A 79 -6.36 18.36 3.02
CA ARG A 79 -7.72 17.79 3.09
C ARG A 79 -8.40 17.99 4.45
N GLY A 80 -7.74 18.64 5.41
CA GLY A 80 -8.29 18.90 6.74
C GLY A 80 -7.87 17.88 7.82
N TRP A 81 -6.90 17.02 7.55
CA TRP A 81 -6.29 16.20 8.61
C TRP A 81 -5.55 17.09 9.63
N PRO A 82 -5.59 16.76 10.94
CA PRO A 82 -4.92 17.57 11.96
C PRO A 82 -3.41 17.73 11.69
N ARG A 83 -2.90 18.97 11.80
CA ARG A 83 -1.49 19.28 11.48
C ARG A 83 -0.50 18.79 12.54
N ASP A 84 -0.97 18.54 13.75
CA ASP A 84 -0.22 18.00 14.87
C ASP A 84 -0.09 16.47 14.83
N THR A 85 -0.87 15.81 13.97
CA THR A 85 -0.86 14.35 13.83
C THR A 85 -0.48 13.98 12.40
N PRO A 86 0.59 13.19 12.16
CA PRO A 86 0.87 12.69 10.82
C PRO A 86 -0.24 11.71 10.39
N TRP A 87 -0.69 11.83 9.15
CA TRP A 87 -1.60 10.84 8.56
C TRP A 87 -0.86 9.52 8.27
N VAL A 88 0.42 9.62 7.88
CA VAL A 88 1.31 8.48 7.62
C VAL A 88 2.61 8.61 8.41
N THR A 89 3.08 7.52 9.00
CA THR A 89 4.38 7.45 9.67
C THR A 89 5.50 7.37 8.63
N SER A 90 6.37 8.37 8.60
CA SER A 90 7.51 8.43 7.67
C SER A 90 8.73 7.71 8.25
N TYR A 91 9.22 6.70 7.53
CA TYR A 91 10.55 6.11 7.72
C TYR A 91 11.63 6.93 7.01
N ARG A 92 12.87 6.43 7.00
CA ARG A 92 13.95 7.03 6.20
C ARG A 92 13.57 7.02 4.71
N SER A 93 14.27 7.83 3.90
CA SER A 93 14.15 7.67 2.45
C SER A 93 14.67 6.29 2.04
N GLY A 94 14.16 5.75 0.93
CA GLY A 94 14.58 4.44 0.41
C GLY A 94 16.11 4.27 0.37
N PRO A 95 16.85 5.19 -0.29
CA PRO A 95 18.32 5.16 -0.35
C PRO A 95 19.05 5.23 1.00
N LEU A 96 18.38 5.70 2.07
CA LEU A 96 18.92 5.78 3.43
C LEU A 96 18.47 4.61 4.31
N GLY A 97 17.90 3.56 3.71
CA GLY A 97 17.47 2.34 4.38
C GLY A 97 15.98 2.30 4.74
N GLY A 98 15.16 3.24 4.24
CA GLY A 98 13.71 3.25 4.49
C GLY A 98 13.00 2.00 3.98
N ASP A 99 13.41 1.49 2.82
CA ASP A 99 12.82 0.28 2.24
C ASP A 99 13.15 -0.96 3.09
N ALA A 100 14.36 -1.01 3.67
CA ALA A 100 14.75 -2.06 4.61
C ALA A 100 13.92 -2.04 5.90
N GLN A 101 13.63 -0.85 6.45
CA GLN A 101 12.77 -0.72 7.64
C GLN A 101 11.36 -1.25 7.38
N ILE A 102 10.80 -0.99 6.18
CA ILE A 102 9.48 -1.51 5.82
C ILE A 102 9.54 -3.01 5.52
N ALA A 103 10.58 -3.49 4.84
CA ALA A 103 10.77 -4.90 4.54
C ALA A 103 10.88 -5.75 5.82
N GLU A 104 11.57 -5.26 6.84
CA GLU A 104 11.62 -5.87 8.18
C GLU A 104 10.21 -6.03 8.76
N ARG A 105 9.39 -4.97 8.71
CA ARG A 105 8.00 -5.05 9.18
C ARG A 105 7.15 -6.05 8.39
N VAL A 106 7.40 -6.20 7.09
CA VAL A 106 6.75 -7.22 6.26
C VAL A 106 7.15 -8.63 6.74
N LEU A 107 8.43 -8.88 6.95
CA LEU A 107 8.94 -10.18 7.42
C LEU A 107 8.42 -10.54 8.81
N ASP A 108 8.33 -9.55 9.71
CA ASP A 108 7.77 -9.72 11.06
C ASP A 108 6.25 -9.88 11.07
N GLY A 109 5.57 -9.69 9.93
CA GLY A 109 4.12 -9.73 9.83
C GLY A 109 3.42 -8.54 10.50
N THR A 110 4.14 -7.44 10.72
CA THR A 110 3.59 -6.17 11.24
C THR A 110 3.23 -5.19 10.12
N CYS A 111 3.44 -5.56 8.86
CA CYS A 111 2.99 -4.88 7.65
C CYS A 111 2.27 -5.86 6.70
N HIS A 112 1.01 -5.56 6.38
CA HIS A 112 0.08 -6.50 5.76
C HIS A 112 -0.23 -6.16 4.31
N LYS A 113 -0.14 -4.87 3.95
CA LYS A 113 -0.33 -4.39 2.59
C LYS A 113 0.89 -3.56 2.18
N VAL A 114 1.39 -3.78 0.99
CA VAL A 114 2.46 -2.96 0.40
C VAL A 114 1.94 -2.41 -0.92
N ILE A 115 1.87 -1.09 -1.03
CA ILE A 115 1.58 -0.39 -2.28
C ILE A 115 2.89 0.28 -2.68
N PHE A 116 3.57 -0.31 -3.66
CA PHE A 116 4.86 0.15 -4.14
C PHE A 116 4.72 0.59 -5.59
N PHE A 117 4.79 1.89 -5.86
CA PHE A 117 4.81 2.39 -7.24
C PHE A 117 6.24 2.38 -7.76
N GLU A 118 6.57 1.27 -8.42
CA GLU A 118 7.87 1.01 -9.04
C GLU A 118 7.92 1.61 -10.45
N ASP A 119 8.98 2.35 -10.75
CA ASP A 119 9.25 2.85 -12.10
C ASP A 119 10.11 1.83 -12.88
N PRO A 120 9.56 1.18 -13.92
CA PRO A 120 10.28 0.17 -14.70
C PRO A 120 11.45 0.75 -15.54
N HIS A 121 11.56 2.08 -15.65
CA HIS A 121 12.62 2.74 -16.43
C HIS A 121 13.83 3.15 -15.58
N VAL A 122 13.79 2.98 -14.26
CA VAL A 122 14.90 3.35 -13.36
C VAL A 122 15.74 2.12 -13.04
N ALA A 123 16.70 1.83 -13.93
CA ALA A 123 17.31 0.50 -14.00
C ALA A 123 18.51 0.22 -13.06
N ARG A 124 18.99 1.12 -12.18
CA ARG A 124 20.27 0.84 -11.45
C ARG A 124 20.45 1.32 -10.01
N GLN A 125 19.78 2.38 -9.55
CA GLN A 125 20.01 2.87 -8.17
C GLN A 125 19.05 2.30 -7.13
N HIS A 126 17.93 1.70 -7.55
CA HIS A 126 16.89 1.16 -6.67
C HIS A 126 16.64 -0.34 -6.84
N GLU A 127 17.43 -1.03 -7.68
CA GLU A 127 17.25 -2.46 -7.98
C GLU A 127 17.43 -3.34 -6.74
N ALA A 128 18.36 -2.98 -5.85
CA ALA A 128 18.55 -3.68 -4.58
C ALA A 128 17.33 -3.51 -3.65
N ASP A 129 16.73 -2.33 -3.63
CA ASP A 129 15.58 -2.01 -2.78
C ASP A 129 14.30 -2.71 -3.30
N ILE A 130 14.11 -2.74 -4.63
CA ILE A 130 13.04 -3.51 -5.27
C ILE A 130 13.17 -5.00 -4.94
N GLN A 131 14.34 -5.59 -5.18
CA GLN A 131 14.56 -7.02 -4.90
C GLN A 131 14.38 -7.35 -3.42
N LEU A 132 14.75 -6.45 -2.51
CA LEU A 132 14.53 -6.63 -1.09
C LEU A 132 13.04 -6.70 -0.76
N MET A 133 12.26 -5.74 -1.26
CA MET A 133 10.81 -5.69 -1.02
C MET A 133 10.10 -6.89 -1.65
N GLU A 134 10.42 -7.23 -2.90
CA GLU A 134 9.86 -8.40 -3.59
C GLU A 134 10.14 -9.70 -2.82
N ARG A 135 11.38 -9.88 -2.33
CA ARG A 135 11.76 -11.06 -1.52
C ARG A 135 11.04 -11.09 -0.19
N ALA A 136 10.92 -9.95 0.49
CA ALA A 136 10.20 -9.86 1.76
C ALA A 136 8.72 -10.24 1.58
N VAL A 137 8.06 -9.65 0.58
CA VAL A 137 6.66 -9.96 0.24
C VAL A 137 6.51 -11.43 -0.17
N CYS A 138 7.41 -11.97 -1.00
CA CYS A 138 7.37 -13.37 -1.40
C CYS A 138 7.46 -14.31 -0.19
N SER A 139 8.36 -14.02 0.74
CA SER A 139 8.55 -14.78 1.98
C SER A 139 7.35 -14.67 2.93
N ALA A 140 6.67 -13.53 2.93
CA ALA A 140 5.49 -13.27 3.75
C ALA A 140 4.15 -13.42 2.99
N SER A 141 4.14 -14.06 1.81
CA SER A 141 3.03 -14.01 0.84
C SER A 141 1.70 -14.57 1.32
N GLU A 142 1.70 -15.34 2.41
CA GLU A 142 0.48 -15.82 3.09
C GLU A 142 -0.20 -14.73 3.93
N ARG A 143 0.57 -13.73 4.39
CA ARG A 143 0.16 -12.68 5.32
C ARG A 143 0.17 -11.28 4.68
N THR A 144 0.96 -11.09 3.63
CA THR A 144 1.17 -9.78 3.01
C THR A 144 0.78 -9.79 1.53
N THR A 145 0.05 -8.76 1.13
CA THR A 145 -0.30 -8.51 -0.28
C THR A 145 0.44 -7.29 -0.80
N CYS A 146 1.06 -7.41 -1.97
CA CYS A 146 1.75 -6.32 -2.65
C CYS A 146 1.04 -5.90 -3.94
N MET A 147 1.02 -4.60 -4.18
CA MET A 147 0.59 -3.95 -5.41
C MET A 147 1.77 -3.10 -5.90
N ASN A 148 2.49 -3.60 -6.91
CA ASN A 148 3.73 -3.00 -7.39
C ASN A 148 3.53 -2.01 -8.57
N SER A 149 2.28 -1.70 -8.93
CA SER A 149 1.98 -0.73 -9.99
C SER A 149 0.74 0.10 -9.66
N PRO A 150 0.64 1.33 -10.22
CA PRO A 150 -0.58 2.13 -10.14
C PRO A 150 -1.82 1.34 -10.56
N ALA A 151 -1.81 0.69 -11.72
CA ALA A 151 -2.98 -0.04 -12.21
C ALA A 151 -3.48 -1.11 -11.22
N MET A 152 -2.58 -1.85 -10.58
CA MET A 152 -2.93 -2.85 -9.57
C MET A 152 -3.53 -2.24 -8.32
N ALA A 153 -2.94 -1.15 -7.82
CA ALA A 153 -3.44 -0.47 -6.62
C ALA A 153 -4.83 0.15 -6.84
N TRP A 154 -5.07 0.75 -8.01
CA TRP A 154 -6.38 1.28 -8.37
C TRP A 154 -7.44 0.19 -8.41
N ARG A 155 -7.18 -0.91 -9.12
CA ARG A 155 -8.11 -2.05 -9.17
C ARG A 155 -8.41 -2.59 -7.77
N TRP A 156 -7.37 -2.79 -6.96
CA TRP A 156 -7.55 -3.24 -5.58
C TRP A 156 -8.45 -2.30 -4.77
N ALA A 157 -8.21 -0.98 -4.84
CA ALA A 157 -9.00 0.01 -4.11
C ALA A 157 -10.45 0.11 -4.62
N GLU A 158 -10.67 0.04 -5.93
CA GLU A 158 -12.02 0.03 -6.52
C GLU A 158 -12.82 -1.20 -6.07
N ALA A 159 -12.21 -2.39 -6.08
CA ALA A 159 -12.86 -3.60 -5.58
C ALA A 159 -13.26 -3.46 -4.11
N LEU A 160 -12.38 -2.89 -3.27
CA LEU A 160 -12.66 -2.65 -1.86
C LEU A 160 -13.77 -1.62 -1.63
N GLY A 161 -13.88 -0.60 -2.48
CA GLY A 161 -14.97 0.36 -2.46
C GLY A 161 -16.34 -0.25 -2.78
N ARG A 162 -16.38 -1.28 -3.66
CA ARG A 162 -17.63 -1.96 -4.06
C ARG A 162 -18.18 -2.93 -3.02
N VAL A 163 -17.33 -3.55 -2.20
CA VAL A 163 -17.73 -4.50 -1.14
C VAL A 163 -18.49 -3.83 0.02
N GLN A 164 -18.65 -2.50 -0.03
CA GLN A 164 -19.15 -1.69 1.07
C GLN A 164 -20.47 -0.96 0.75
N CYS A 165 -21.04 -1.19 -0.43
CA CYS A 165 -22.41 -0.83 -0.77
C CYS A 165 -23.37 -2.00 -0.52
#